data_AF-U6DDH6-F1
#
_entry.id   AF-U6DDH6-F1
#
_cell.length_a   1.000
_cell.length_b   1.000
_cell.length_c   1.000
_cell.angle_alpha   90.00
_cell.angle_beta   90.00
_cell.angle_gamma   90.00
#
_symmetry.space_group_name_H-M   'P 1'
#
loop_
_entity.id
_entity.type
_entity.pdbx_description
1 polymer ?
#
loop_
_entity_poly.entity_id
_entity_poly.type
_entity_poly.pdbx_seq_one_letter_code
_entity_poly.pdbx_strand_id
1 'polypeptide(L)'
;AVAGAVAGAGAATGSGVGAAQVPQQNDSCFGTSGGIRPFQLQNWKQKVSRTKKAEFIRTAEKLKNQVINIEKDKHSHFYNQKSDFRSEHSMLEELENKLINSRKTERAKLQQQLAKIHNNVKKLQHQLKDVKPTPDVVEKLREMMEEIENAINTFKEEQRLIYEELLKEEKTTSNELSAISRKIDMWALGNSGAEAAFRATPGKLPVDREMPSTLPEEVVDFEKFLQQTGGRQGGWDDYDHQNFVKVRNKHKGKPAFMGEVLENLPGRTQEEVQQHEKWYQKFLALEERKKESIQNWKTKKQQKKEEILKLKEKAENISLLFHSKNEDNQKRKEEQRKKQKLAVEAWKKQKSLERSMRRASQVREEEEKEK
;
A
#
# COMPACT_ATOMS: atom_id res chain seq x y z
N ALA A 1 -31.89 44.82 -21.70
CA ALA A 1 -32.39 45.28 -23.01
C ALA A 1 -32.70 44.05 -23.84
N VAL A 2 -34.01 43.86 -24.12
CA VAL A 2 -34.65 43.20 -25.28
C VAL A 2 -34.34 41.69 -25.48
N ALA A 3 -35.21 40.70 -25.22
CA ALA A 3 -36.64 40.42 -25.52
C ALA A 3 -36.87 39.52 -26.76
N GLY A 4 -37.84 38.60 -26.62
CA GLY A 4 -38.42 37.73 -27.66
C GLY A 4 -38.72 36.32 -27.08
N ALA A 5 -39.82 36.06 -26.36
CA ALA A 5 -41.26 36.01 -26.74
C ALA A 5 -41.61 34.87 -27.73
N VAL A 6 -42.75 34.16 -27.72
CA VAL A 6 -43.92 33.89 -26.84
C VAL A 6 -44.75 32.81 -27.58
N ALA A 7 -45.47 31.93 -26.84
CA ALA A 7 -46.70 31.15 -27.20
C ALA A 7 -46.66 30.13 -28.38
N GLY A 8 -47.53 29.12 -28.44
CA GLY A 8 -48.78 28.89 -27.72
C GLY A 8 -49.39 27.50 -28.01
N ALA A 9 -50.43 27.21 -27.23
CA ALA A 9 -51.16 25.96 -27.13
C ALA A 9 -52.06 25.62 -28.33
N GLY A 10 -52.46 24.36 -28.41
CA GLY A 10 -53.56 23.89 -29.25
C GLY A 10 -54.08 22.54 -28.77
N ALA A 11 -55.07 22.56 -27.89
CA ALA A 11 -55.94 21.42 -27.60
C ALA A 11 -57.10 21.42 -28.60
N ALA A 12 -57.49 20.25 -29.10
CA ALA A 12 -58.77 20.05 -29.76
C ALA A 12 -59.35 18.69 -29.40
N THR A 13 -60.58 18.76 -28.91
CA THR A 13 -61.52 17.76 -28.41
C THR A 13 -62.13 16.91 -29.52
N GLY A 14 -62.55 15.69 -29.19
CA GLY A 14 -63.43 14.87 -30.03
C GLY A 14 -64.13 13.77 -29.22
N SER A 15 -65.39 14.04 -28.85
CA SER A 15 -66.31 13.23 -28.06
C SER A 15 -66.65 11.85 -28.63
N GLY A 16 -67.09 10.94 -27.75
CA GLY A 16 -68.07 9.91 -28.14
C GLY A 16 -68.24 8.72 -27.18
N VAL A 17 -69.29 8.81 -26.33
CA VAL A 17 -70.21 7.71 -25.90
C VAL A 17 -69.57 6.48 -25.23
N GLY A 18 -69.75 6.14 -23.96
CA GLY A 18 -71.00 6.03 -23.20
C GLY A 18 -71.43 4.55 -23.11
N ALA A 19 -71.13 3.87 -21.99
CA ALA A 19 -71.94 2.82 -21.35
C ALA A 19 -71.10 2.01 -20.33
N ALA A 20 -71.55 1.97 -19.09
CA ALA A 20 -71.05 1.06 -18.06
C ALA A 20 -71.79 -0.28 -18.16
N GLN A 21 -71.07 -1.41 -17.99
CA GLN A 21 -71.66 -2.63 -17.43
C GLN A 21 -70.61 -3.52 -16.73
N VAL A 22 -71.08 -4.00 -15.57
CA VAL A 22 -70.56 -4.86 -14.49
C VAL A 22 -69.96 -6.21 -14.98
N PRO A 23 -69.10 -6.89 -14.18
CA PRO A 23 -68.10 -7.84 -14.66
C PRO A 23 -68.62 -9.28 -14.76
N GLN A 24 -68.15 -10.01 -15.78
CA GLN A 24 -68.26 -11.46 -15.84
C GLN A 24 -66.92 -12.10 -15.45
N GLN A 25 -66.94 -12.77 -14.29
CA GLN A 25 -66.02 -13.85 -13.99
C GLN A 25 -66.29 -14.99 -14.97
N ASN A 26 -65.24 -15.49 -15.60
CA ASN A 26 -65.23 -16.85 -16.12
C ASN A 26 -63.84 -17.44 -15.80
N ASP A 27 -63.84 -18.34 -14.84
CA ASP A 27 -62.73 -19.23 -14.56
C ASP A 27 -62.53 -20.16 -15.75
N SER A 28 -61.34 -20.12 -16.34
CA SER A 28 -60.84 -21.19 -17.21
C SER A 28 -59.37 -21.43 -16.89
N CYS A 29 -59.16 -22.65 -16.43
CA CYS A 29 -57.95 -23.26 -15.92
C CYS A 29 -56.78 -23.32 -16.92
N PHE A 30 -55.61 -23.64 -16.35
CA PHE A 30 -54.38 -24.17 -16.96
C PHE A 30 -53.28 -23.20 -17.42
N GLY A 31 -52.28 -23.08 -16.54
CA GLY A 31 -50.88 -23.32 -16.89
C GLY A 31 -50.17 -22.26 -17.73
N THR A 32 -49.48 -21.34 -17.07
CA THR A 32 -48.26 -20.75 -17.66
C THR A 32 -47.10 -20.92 -16.70
N SER A 33 -46.35 -21.99 -16.99
CA SER A 33 -44.98 -22.21 -16.59
C SER A 33 -44.17 -20.91 -16.68
N GLY A 34 -43.38 -20.66 -15.64
CA GLY A 34 -42.47 -19.52 -15.53
C GLY A 34 -41.43 -19.50 -16.65
N GLY A 35 -41.79 -18.94 -17.79
CA GLY A 35 -40.87 -18.55 -18.83
C GLY A 35 -40.37 -17.14 -18.56
N ILE A 36 -39.19 -17.00 -17.96
CA ILE A 36 -38.43 -15.74 -18.06
C ILE A 36 -38.27 -15.49 -19.56
N ARG A 37 -38.90 -14.42 -20.07
CA ARG A 37 -38.85 -14.10 -21.50
C ARG A 37 -37.38 -13.98 -21.92
N PRO A 38 -36.94 -14.56 -23.05
CA PRO A 38 -35.54 -14.51 -23.52
C PRO A 38 -34.92 -13.10 -23.49
N PHE A 39 -35.76 -12.09 -23.73
CA PHE A 39 -35.41 -10.67 -23.68
C PHE A 39 -34.99 -10.19 -22.27
N GLN A 40 -35.64 -10.66 -21.20
CA GLN A 40 -35.26 -10.32 -19.81
C GLN A 40 -33.93 -10.96 -19.42
N LEU A 41 -33.68 -12.20 -19.84
CA LEU A 41 -32.41 -12.90 -19.61
C LEU A 41 -31.25 -12.22 -20.36
N GLN A 42 -31.49 -11.78 -21.60
CA GLN A 42 -30.49 -11.08 -22.40
C GLN A 42 -30.16 -9.69 -21.82
N ASN A 43 -31.17 -8.96 -21.34
CA ASN A 43 -31.00 -7.68 -20.67
C ASN A 43 -30.26 -7.83 -19.32
N TRP A 44 -30.55 -8.89 -18.56
CA TRP A 44 -29.81 -9.24 -17.34
C TRP A 44 -28.33 -9.53 -17.63
N LYS A 45 -28.02 -10.37 -18.63
CA LYS A 45 -26.63 -10.66 -19.04
C LYS A 45 -25.89 -9.38 -19.45
N GLN A 46 -26.56 -8.48 -20.15
CA GLN A 46 -26.00 -7.19 -20.55
C GLN A 46 -25.80 -6.24 -19.36
N LYS A 47 -26.68 -6.27 -18.36
CA LYS A 47 -26.53 -5.52 -17.11
C LYS A 47 -25.34 -6.03 -16.29
N VAL A 48 -25.20 -7.35 -16.15
CA VAL A 48 -24.06 -7.98 -15.45
C VAL A 48 -22.74 -7.65 -16.15
N SER A 49 -22.68 -7.70 -17.48
CA SER A 49 -21.46 -7.35 -18.21
C SER A 49 -21.08 -5.88 -18.05
N ARG A 50 -22.06 -4.97 -18.03
CA ARG A 50 -21.84 -3.54 -17.74
C ARG A 50 -21.31 -3.32 -16.32
N THR A 51 -21.86 -4.01 -15.32
CA THR A 51 -21.39 -3.93 -13.94
C THR A 51 -19.94 -4.41 -13.82
N LYS A 52 -19.61 -5.59 -14.38
CA LYS A 52 -18.24 -6.12 -14.40
C LYS A 52 -17.25 -5.17 -15.07
N LYS A 53 -17.65 -4.55 -16.20
CA LYS A 53 -16.83 -3.55 -16.89
C LYS A 53 -16.59 -2.31 -16.01
N ALA A 54 -17.62 -1.82 -15.35
CA ALA A 54 -17.51 -0.66 -14.46
C ALA A 54 -16.60 -0.95 -13.25
N GLU A 55 -16.71 -2.15 -12.66
CA GLU A 55 -15.82 -2.61 -11.59
C GLU A 55 -14.37 -2.72 -12.05
N PHE A 56 -14.14 -3.32 -13.22
CA PHE A 56 -12.81 -3.42 -13.81
C PHE A 56 -12.18 -2.03 -13.99
N ILE A 57 -12.91 -1.07 -14.57
CA ILE A 57 -12.44 0.31 -14.75
C ILE A 57 -12.13 0.96 -13.40
N ARG A 58 -13.00 0.79 -12.39
CA ARG A 58 -12.79 1.35 -11.06
C ARG A 58 -11.53 0.80 -10.40
N THR A 59 -11.29 -0.51 -10.51
CA THR A 59 -10.09 -1.16 -9.99
C THR A 59 -8.83 -0.70 -10.73
N ALA A 60 -8.88 -0.62 -12.07
CA ALA A 60 -7.77 -0.14 -12.88
C ALA A 60 -7.39 1.31 -12.51
N GLU A 61 -8.37 2.19 -12.32
CA GLU A 61 -8.11 3.58 -11.91
C GLU A 61 -7.54 3.66 -10.49
N LYS A 62 -8.03 2.82 -9.56
CA LYS A 62 -7.46 2.71 -8.21
C LYS A 62 -5.99 2.30 -8.25
N LEU A 63 -5.66 1.24 -9.00
CA LEU A 63 -4.28 0.74 -9.14
C LEU A 63 -3.38 1.79 -9.79
N LYS A 64 -3.86 2.46 -10.84
CA LYS A 64 -3.14 3.57 -11.48
C LYS A 64 -2.81 4.69 -10.49
N ASN A 65 -3.77 5.09 -9.64
CA ASN A 65 -3.53 6.10 -8.62
C ASN A 65 -2.53 5.63 -7.54
N GLN A 66 -2.57 4.35 -7.17
CA GLN A 66 -1.58 3.77 -6.26
C GLN A 66 -0.16 3.85 -6.85
N VAL A 67 0.01 3.48 -8.12
CA VAL A 67 1.30 3.59 -8.83
C VAL A 67 1.78 5.03 -8.83
N ILE A 68 0.92 6.00 -9.17
CA ILE A 68 1.30 7.43 -9.17
C ILE A 68 1.75 7.90 -7.79
N ASN A 69 1.06 7.50 -6.72
CA ASN A 69 1.45 7.90 -5.37
C ASN A 69 2.78 7.28 -4.94
N ILE A 70 2.98 5.98 -5.21
CA ILE A 70 4.23 5.28 -4.91
C ILE A 70 5.40 5.92 -5.67
N GLU A 71 5.22 6.23 -6.96
CA GLU A 71 6.24 6.90 -7.78
C GLU A 71 6.57 8.29 -7.22
N LYS A 72 5.57 9.09 -6.82
CA LYS A 72 5.79 10.41 -6.22
C LYS A 72 6.51 10.35 -4.87
N ASP A 73 6.05 9.49 -3.96
CA ASP A 73 6.65 9.34 -2.64
C ASP A 73 8.10 8.87 -2.76
N LYS A 74 8.34 7.86 -3.60
CA LYS A 74 9.70 7.36 -3.87
C LYS A 74 10.59 8.46 -4.43
N HIS A 75 10.11 9.22 -5.40
CA HIS A 75 10.91 10.28 -6.00
C HIS A 75 11.29 11.37 -4.99
N SER A 76 10.35 11.77 -4.14
CA SER A 76 10.60 12.75 -3.07
C SER A 76 11.56 12.23 -2.00
N HIS A 77 11.50 10.95 -1.64
CA HIS A 77 12.33 10.39 -0.57
C HIS A 77 13.73 10.01 -1.01
N PHE A 78 13.93 9.55 -2.26
CA PHE A 78 15.22 9.08 -2.73
C PHE A 78 16.04 10.14 -3.49
N TYR A 79 15.40 10.93 -4.35
CA TYR A 79 16.15 11.78 -5.30
C TYR A 79 16.22 13.25 -4.89
N ASN A 80 15.27 13.74 -4.07
CA ASN A 80 15.28 15.13 -3.56
C ASN A 80 16.14 15.34 -2.30
N GLN A 81 16.68 14.28 -1.71
CA GLN A 81 17.50 14.39 -0.51
C GLN A 81 18.96 14.64 -0.89
N LYS A 82 19.58 15.70 -0.35
CA LYS A 82 21.05 15.89 -0.46
C LYS A 82 21.71 14.72 0.27
N SER A 83 22.32 13.82 -0.49
CA SER A 83 22.90 12.56 -0.01
C SER A 83 24.29 12.39 -0.61
N ASP A 84 25.20 11.81 0.17
CA ASP A 84 26.56 11.46 -0.26
C ASP A 84 26.56 10.37 -1.35
N PHE A 85 25.44 9.67 -1.56
CA PHE A 85 25.25 8.61 -2.57
C PHE A 85 24.58 9.11 -3.87
N ARG A 86 24.77 10.40 -4.20
CA ARG A 86 24.07 11.03 -5.34
C ARG A 86 24.38 10.35 -6.68
N SER A 87 25.59 9.84 -6.87
CA SER A 87 26.02 9.10 -8.05
C SER A 87 25.24 7.80 -8.26
N GLU A 88 25.07 7.02 -7.20
CA GLU A 88 24.35 5.76 -7.18
C GLU A 88 22.84 5.99 -7.37
N HIS A 89 22.30 7.01 -6.70
CA HIS A 89 20.92 7.43 -6.90
C HIS A 89 20.67 7.90 -8.34
N SER A 90 21.63 8.58 -8.97
CA SER A 90 21.50 9.05 -10.36
C SER A 90 21.38 7.88 -11.35
N MET A 91 22.11 6.78 -11.15
CA MET A 91 21.98 5.59 -12.00
C MET A 91 20.61 4.94 -11.85
N LEU A 92 20.10 4.85 -10.61
CA LEU A 92 18.76 4.33 -10.33
C LEU A 92 17.66 5.22 -10.94
N GLU A 93 17.82 6.53 -10.85
CA GLU A 93 16.90 7.52 -11.44
C GLU A 93 16.87 7.40 -12.98
N GLU A 94 18.03 7.19 -13.63
CA GLU A 94 18.09 7.00 -15.07
C GLU A 94 17.36 5.71 -15.51
N LEU A 95 17.56 4.60 -14.80
CA LEU A 95 16.86 3.34 -15.06
C LEU A 95 15.35 3.49 -14.88
N GLU A 96 14.91 4.18 -13.83
CA GLU A 96 13.49 4.45 -13.62
C GLU A 96 12.90 5.30 -14.75
N ASN A 97 13.58 6.37 -15.15
CA ASN A 97 13.11 7.21 -16.24
C ASN A 97 12.99 6.41 -17.55
N LYS A 98 13.92 5.48 -17.81
CA LYS A 98 13.83 4.54 -18.94
C LYS A 98 12.56 3.67 -18.85
N LEU A 99 12.24 3.11 -17.68
CA LEU A 99 11.03 2.31 -17.47
C LEU A 99 9.74 3.13 -17.63
N ILE A 100 9.70 4.34 -17.07
CA ILE A 100 8.57 5.26 -17.21
C ILE A 100 8.33 5.61 -18.69
N ASN A 101 9.40 5.92 -19.41
CA ASN A 101 9.33 6.23 -20.83
C ASN A 101 8.90 5.02 -21.65
N SER A 102 9.46 3.83 -21.36
CA SER A 102 9.03 2.57 -21.98
C SER A 102 7.52 2.36 -21.85
N ARG A 103 6.99 2.43 -20.62
CA ARG A 103 5.54 2.29 -20.35
C ARG A 103 4.68 3.34 -21.06
N LYS A 104 5.16 4.60 -21.16
CA LYS A 104 4.47 5.64 -21.94
C LYS A 104 4.44 5.31 -23.44
N THR A 105 5.56 4.84 -24.00
CA THR A 105 5.63 4.47 -25.42
C THR A 105 4.77 3.27 -25.74
N GLU A 106 4.75 2.24 -24.88
CA GLU A 106 3.88 1.08 -25.02
C GLU A 106 2.41 1.50 -25.03
N ARG A 107 1.98 2.32 -24.06
CA ARG A 107 0.61 2.87 -24.01
C ARG A 107 0.25 3.60 -25.31
N ALA A 108 1.14 4.41 -25.86
CA ALA A 108 0.90 5.12 -27.11
C ALA A 108 0.74 4.15 -28.30
N LYS A 109 1.58 3.10 -28.37
CA LYS A 109 1.47 2.05 -29.39
C LYS A 109 0.15 1.30 -29.30
N LEU A 110 -0.28 0.91 -28.10
CA LEU A 110 -1.58 0.25 -27.88
C LEU A 110 -2.73 1.12 -28.35
N GLN A 111 -2.71 2.40 -27.98
CA GLN A 111 -3.74 3.35 -28.39
C GLN A 111 -3.78 3.51 -29.91
N GLN A 112 -2.63 3.56 -30.58
CA GLN A 112 -2.53 3.64 -32.02
C GLN A 112 -3.08 2.39 -32.72
N GLN A 113 -2.72 1.19 -32.25
CA GLN A 113 -3.20 -0.07 -32.82
C GLN A 113 -4.72 -0.22 -32.65
N LEU A 114 -5.24 0.07 -31.45
CA LEU A 114 -6.69 0.05 -31.17
C LEU A 114 -7.45 1.07 -32.03
N ALA A 115 -6.89 2.27 -32.22
CA ALA A 115 -7.50 3.28 -33.10
C ALA A 115 -7.54 2.81 -34.56
N LYS A 116 -6.49 2.13 -35.05
CA LYS A 116 -6.46 1.57 -36.41
C LYS A 116 -7.56 0.53 -36.60
N ILE A 117 -7.67 -0.43 -35.68
CA ILE A 117 -8.73 -1.47 -35.73
C ILE A 117 -10.11 -0.80 -35.69
N HIS A 118 -10.32 0.14 -34.77
CA HIS A 118 -11.58 0.87 -34.65
C HIS A 118 -11.95 1.62 -35.94
N ASN A 119 -11.00 2.28 -36.60
CA ASN A 119 -11.23 2.99 -37.84
C ASN A 119 -11.57 2.05 -39.00
N ASN A 120 -10.93 0.89 -39.09
CA ASN A 120 -11.25 -0.13 -40.08
C ASN A 120 -12.68 -0.66 -39.87
N VAL A 121 -13.06 -0.97 -38.63
CA VAL A 121 -14.43 -1.37 -38.27
C VAL A 121 -15.43 -0.28 -38.63
N LYS A 122 -15.12 0.98 -38.33
CA LYS A 122 -15.97 2.12 -38.71
C LYS A 122 -16.13 2.21 -40.23
N LYS A 123 -15.06 2.02 -41.00
CA LYS A 123 -15.12 2.01 -42.48
C LYS A 123 -16.01 0.88 -43.00
N LEU A 124 -15.85 -0.34 -42.47
CA LEU A 124 -16.71 -1.48 -42.78
C LEU A 124 -18.19 -1.16 -42.48
N GLN A 125 -18.48 -0.60 -41.30
CA GLN A 125 -19.84 -0.22 -40.92
C GLN A 125 -20.49 0.81 -41.86
N HIS A 126 -19.72 1.75 -42.42
CA HIS A 126 -20.25 2.70 -43.40
C HIS A 126 -20.58 2.00 -44.73
N GLN A 127 -19.69 1.12 -45.20
CA GLN A 127 -19.94 0.36 -46.43
C GLN A 127 -21.12 -0.61 -46.31
N LEU A 128 -21.43 -1.10 -45.11
CA LEU A 128 -22.64 -1.90 -44.85
C LEU A 128 -23.94 -1.08 -44.83
N LYS A 129 -23.88 0.24 -44.63
CA LYS A 129 -25.08 1.11 -44.61
C LYS A 129 -25.53 1.57 -45.99
N ASP A 130 -24.60 1.73 -46.92
CA ASP A 130 -24.82 2.53 -48.13
C ASP A 130 -24.82 1.75 -49.46
N VAL A 131 -24.99 0.41 -49.47
CA VAL A 131 -24.75 -0.34 -50.72
C VAL A 131 -25.75 -1.47 -50.99
N LYS A 132 -26.24 -1.54 -52.24
CA LYS A 132 -26.95 -2.72 -52.79
C LYS A 132 -25.95 -3.87 -52.94
N PRO A 133 -26.29 -5.12 -52.57
CA PRO A 133 -25.37 -6.25 -52.65
C PRO A 133 -25.07 -6.61 -54.11
N THR A 134 -23.99 -6.02 -54.62
CA THR A 134 -23.36 -6.38 -55.91
C THR A 134 -22.19 -7.33 -55.61
N PRO A 135 -21.89 -8.32 -56.46
CA PRO A 135 -20.80 -9.28 -56.21
C PRO A 135 -19.45 -8.63 -55.87
N ASP A 136 -19.10 -7.54 -56.56
CA ASP A 136 -17.88 -6.74 -56.30
C ASP A 136 -17.85 -6.09 -54.91
N VAL A 137 -19.01 -5.61 -54.44
CA VAL A 137 -19.17 -5.01 -53.10
C VAL A 137 -19.05 -6.09 -52.02
N VAL A 138 -19.61 -7.27 -52.27
CA VAL A 138 -19.53 -8.40 -51.33
C VAL A 138 -18.08 -8.87 -51.17
N GLU A 139 -17.32 -8.96 -52.26
CA GLU A 139 -15.90 -9.33 -52.19
C GLU A 139 -15.09 -8.27 -51.42
N LYS A 140 -15.32 -6.99 -51.68
CA LYS A 140 -14.66 -5.90 -50.95
C LYS A 140 -15.01 -5.87 -49.46
N LEU A 141 -16.24 -6.23 -49.09
CA LEU A 141 -16.65 -6.38 -47.69
C LEU A 141 -15.91 -7.55 -47.03
N ARG A 142 -15.77 -8.67 -47.74
CA ARG A 142 -15.02 -9.84 -47.27
C ARG A 142 -13.55 -9.50 -47.02
N GLU A 143 -12.89 -8.83 -47.97
CA GLU A 143 -11.50 -8.38 -47.82
C GLU A 143 -11.33 -7.49 -46.57
N MET A 144 -12.21 -6.50 -46.37
CA MET A 144 -12.16 -5.63 -45.19
C MET A 144 -12.43 -6.39 -43.88
N MET A 145 -13.32 -7.38 -43.88
CA MET A 145 -13.57 -8.23 -42.72
C MET A 145 -12.33 -9.04 -42.36
N GLU A 146 -11.68 -9.63 -43.36
CA GLU A 146 -10.43 -10.38 -43.20
C GLU A 146 -9.28 -9.49 -42.72
N GLU A 147 -9.14 -8.27 -43.25
CA GLU A 147 -8.17 -7.29 -42.76
C GLU A 147 -8.39 -6.93 -41.28
N ILE A 148 -9.65 -6.74 -40.86
CA ILE A 148 -9.99 -6.44 -39.47
C ILE A 148 -9.70 -7.64 -38.57
N GLU A 149 -10.08 -8.84 -38.99
CA GLU A 149 -9.85 -10.07 -38.24
C GLU A 149 -8.35 -10.33 -38.06
N ASN A 150 -7.57 -10.21 -39.15
CA ASN A 150 -6.12 -10.32 -39.11
C ASN A 150 -5.51 -9.26 -38.19
N ALA A 151 -5.95 -8.00 -38.26
CA ALA A 151 -5.46 -6.95 -37.36
C ALA A 151 -5.79 -7.23 -35.88
N ILE A 152 -6.96 -7.79 -35.59
CA ILE A 152 -7.36 -8.18 -34.22
C ILE A 152 -6.51 -9.36 -33.73
N ASN A 153 -6.30 -10.37 -34.57
CA ASN A 153 -5.53 -11.56 -34.20
C ASN A 153 -4.06 -11.22 -33.97
N THR A 154 -3.44 -10.44 -34.86
CA THR A 154 -2.08 -9.93 -34.67
C THR A 154 -1.97 -9.11 -33.39
N PHE A 155 -2.91 -8.19 -33.13
CA PHE A 155 -2.91 -7.41 -31.90
C PHE A 155 -2.97 -8.30 -30.66
N LYS A 156 -3.90 -9.26 -30.61
CA LYS A 156 -4.03 -10.18 -29.47
C LYS A 156 -2.76 -11.00 -29.24
N GLU A 157 -2.15 -11.48 -30.32
CA GLU A 157 -0.94 -12.29 -30.24
C GLU A 157 0.27 -11.46 -29.78
N GLU A 158 0.44 -10.26 -30.31
CA GLU A 158 1.47 -9.32 -29.82
C GLU A 158 1.27 -9.01 -28.32
N GLN A 159 0.04 -8.77 -27.88
CA GLN A 159 -0.26 -8.54 -26.46
C GLN A 159 0.02 -9.76 -25.59
N ARG A 160 -0.27 -10.98 -26.09
CA ARG A 160 0.05 -12.23 -25.40
C ARG A 160 1.55 -12.38 -25.20
N LEU A 161 2.34 -12.16 -26.25
CA LEU A 161 3.79 -12.27 -26.21
C LEU A 161 4.41 -11.25 -25.24
N ILE A 162 3.97 -9.99 -25.28
CA ILE A 162 4.42 -8.95 -24.33
C ILE A 162 4.08 -9.34 -22.89
N TYR A 163 2.86 -9.82 -22.65
CA TYR A 163 2.42 -10.25 -21.32
C TYR A 163 3.24 -11.43 -20.79
N GLU A 164 3.52 -12.42 -21.62
CA GLU A 164 4.36 -13.57 -21.26
C GLU A 164 5.79 -13.15 -20.94
N GLU A 165 6.35 -12.18 -21.67
CA GLU A 165 7.68 -11.67 -21.37
C GLU A 165 7.71 -10.90 -20.05
N LEU A 166 6.72 -10.03 -19.80
CA LEU A 166 6.59 -9.32 -18.53
C LEU A 166 6.46 -10.28 -17.34
N LEU A 167 5.74 -11.41 -17.49
CA LEU A 167 5.65 -12.43 -16.45
C LEU A 167 7.00 -13.11 -16.17
N LYS A 168 7.81 -13.35 -17.21
CA LYS A 168 9.17 -13.90 -17.03
C LYS A 168 10.09 -12.90 -16.34
N GLU A 169 10.03 -11.63 -16.74
CA GLU A 169 10.77 -10.54 -16.10
C GLU A 169 10.39 -10.40 -14.63
N GLU A 170 9.08 -10.34 -14.32
CA GLU A 170 8.57 -10.29 -12.95
C GLU A 170 9.10 -11.44 -12.10
N LYS A 171 9.02 -12.68 -12.62
CA LYS A 171 9.54 -13.86 -11.94
C LYS A 171 11.05 -13.76 -11.71
N THR A 172 11.80 -13.33 -12.71
CA THR A 172 13.26 -13.22 -12.63
C THR A 172 13.68 -12.18 -11.61
N THR A 173 13.15 -10.95 -11.70
CA THR A 173 13.44 -9.88 -10.75
C THR A 173 12.97 -10.22 -9.34
N SER A 174 11.82 -10.88 -9.18
CA SER A 174 11.37 -11.37 -7.86
C SER A 174 12.35 -12.39 -7.25
N ASN A 175 12.90 -13.29 -8.06
CA ASN A 175 13.90 -14.25 -7.60
C ASN A 175 15.21 -13.55 -7.21
N GLU A 176 15.65 -12.57 -7.98
CA GLU A 176 16.84 -11.74 -7.69
C GLU A 176 16.65 -10.94 -6.40
N LEU A 177 15.51 -10.27 -6.22
CA LEU A 177 15.16 -9.57 -4.99
C LEU A 177 15.16 -10.52 -3.79
N SER A 178 14.58 -11.71 -3.94
CA SER A 178 14.58 -12.74 -2.89
C SER A 178 15.99 -13.24 -2.57
N ALA A 179 16.88 -13.34 -3.58
CA ALA A 179 18.27 -13.70 -3.37
C ALA A 179 19.07 -12.59 -2.66
N ILE A 180 18.85 -11.33 -3.03
CA ILE A 180 19.47 -10.17 -2.39
C ILE A 180 18.96 -10.02 -0.95
N SER A 181 17.65 -10.16 -0.71
CA SER A 181 17.07 -10.14 0.62
C SER A 181 17.73 -11.19 1.52
N ARG A 182 17.85 -12.44 1.03
CA ARG A 182 18.55 -13.50 1.76
C ARG A 182 20.00 -13.14 2.07
N LYS A 183 20.73 -12.51 1.13
CA LYS A 183 22.10 -12.04 1.39
C LYS A 183 22.15 -10.95 2.45
N ILE A 184 21.20 -10.01 2.45
CA ILE A 184 21.09 -8.96 3.47
C ILE A 184 20.81 -9.58 4.84
N ASP A 185 19.89 -10.54 4.91
CA ASP A 185 19.59 -11.26 6.15
C ASP A 185 20.81 -12.04 6.65
N MET A 186 21.55 -12.69 5.74
CA MET A 186 22.82 -13.35 6.06
C MET A 186 23.89 -12.38 6.54
N TRP A 187 24.01 -11.19 5.96
CA TRP A 187 24.93 -10.15 6.44
C TRP A 187 24.53 -9.62 7.81
N ALA A 188 23.23 -9.43 8.05
CA ALA A 188 22.73 -9.04 9.36
C ALA A 188 23.05 -10.09 10.44
N LEU A 189 23.06 -11.38 10.07
CA LEU A 189 23.48 -12.49 10.94
C LEU A 189 25.01 -12.59 11.09
N GLY A 190 25.76 -12.41 10.00
CA GLY A 190 27.22 -12.60 9.91
C GLY A 190 28.07 -11.42 10.40
N ASN A 191 27.52 -10.21 10.51
CA ASN A 191 28.22 -9.05 11.05
C ASN A 191 28.43 -9.11 12.58
N SER A 192 27.92 -10.17 13.24
CA SER A 192 28.19 -10.45 14.65
C SER A 192 29.59 -11.02 14.92
N GLY A 193 30.24 -11.64 13.91
CA GLY A 193 31.57 -12.26 14.05
C GLY A 193 32.75 -11.40 13.56
N ALA A 194 32.55 -10.57 12.52
CA ALA A 194 33.64 -9.81 11.91
C ALA A 194 34.03 -8.53 12.70
N GLU A 195 33.08 -7.89 13.39
CA GLU A 195 33.34 -6.78 14.32
C GLU A 195 34.09 -7.25 15.59
N ALA A 196 33.94 -8.52 15.98
CA ALA A 196 34.64 -9.10 17.13
C ALA A 196 36.11 -9.41 16.85
N ALA A 197 36.48 -9.67 15.59
CA ALA A 197 37.86 -9.99 15.20
C ALA A 197 38.81 -8.78 15.25
N PHE A 198 38.29 -7.55 15.12
CA PHE A 198 39.11 -6.34 15.22
C PHE A 198 39.24 -5.77 16.64
N ARG A 199 38.59 -6.38 17.64
CA ARG A 199 38.56 -5.84 19.01
C ARG A 199 38.81 -6.84 20.14
N ALA A 200 39.28 -8.05 19.86
CA ALA A 200 39.55 -9.06 20.88
C ALA A 200 41.05 -9.29 21.11
N THR A 201 41.58 -8.68 22.16
CA THR A 201 42.71 -9.22 22.93
C THR A 201 42.29 -10.56 23.57
N PRO A 202 43.17 -11.56 23.71
CA PRO A 202 42.77 -12.89 24.14
C PRO A 202 42.76 -12.99 25.67
N GLY A 203 41.59 -13.25 26.27
CA GLY A 203 41.48 -13.40 27.71
C GLY A 203 40.11 -13.83 28.24
N LYS A 204 39.92 -15.15 28.32
CA LYS A 204 39.09 -15.91 29.28
C LYS A 204 37.54 -15.81 29.26
N LEU A 205 37.00 -17.00 28.99
CA LEU A 205 35.80 -17.67 29.52
C LEU A 205 34.42 -17.43 28.88
N PRO A 206 33.64 -18.51 28.71
CA PRO A 206 32.46 -18.54 27.86
C PRO A 206 31.26 -18.04 28.65
N VAL A 207 30.65 -16.97 28.17
CA VAL A 207 29.30 -16.59 28.58
C VAL A 207 28.43 -16.77 27.35
N ASP A 208 27.66 -17.85 27.43
CA ASP A 208 26.44 -18.09 26.69
C ASP A 208 25.71 -16.77 26.39
N ARG A 209 25.74 -16.38 25.11
CA ARG A 209 25.07 -15.18 24.63
C ARG A 209 24.40 -15.53 23.34
N GLU A 210 23.29 -16.26 23.47
CA GLU A 210 22.23 -16.31 22.49
C GLU A 210 21.87 -14.86 22.09
N MET A 211 22.38 -14.45 20.93
CA MET A 211 21.90 -13.28 20.23
C MET A 211 20.64 -13.69 19.44
N PRO A 212 19.50 -13.03 19.66
CA PRO A 212 18.24 -13.45 19.10
C PRO A 212 18.25 -13.19 17.59
N SER A 213 17.98 -14.23 16.82
CA SER A 213 17.60 -14.11 15.41
C SER A 213 16.52 -13.04 15.26
N THR A 214 16.68 -12.15 14.28
CA THR A 214 15.75 -11.04 13.99
C THR A 214 14.33 -11.51 13.63
N LEU A 215 14.18 -12.82 13.40
CA LEU A 215 12.92 -13.52 13.22
C LEU A 215 12.75 -14.51 14.38
N PRO A 216 11.55 -14.60 14.98
CA PRO A 216 11.29 -15.62 15.98
C PRO A 216 11.58 -17.02 15.44
N GLU A 217 12.16 -17.88 16.28
CA GLU A 217 12.59 -19.23 15.94
C GLU A 217 11.47 -20.05 15.28
N GLU A 218 10.22 -19.83 15.69
CA GLU A 218 9.05 -20.50 15.15
C GLU A 218 8.73 -20.12 13.70
N VAL A 219 9.15 -18.93 13.26
CA VAL A 219 9.04 -18.50 11.86
C VAL A 219 10.04 -19.26 11.00
N VAL A 220 11.25 -19.46 11.51
CA VAL A 220 12.34 -20.19 10.83
C VAL A 220 12.01 -21.69 10.76
N ASP A 221 11.45 -22.25 11.83
CA ASP A 221 11.03 -23.65 11.87
C ASP A 221 9.88 -23.94 10.90
N PHE A 222 8.92 -23.03 10.76
CA PHE A 222 7.86 -23.14 9.77
C PHE A 222 8.40 -23.08 8.34
N GLU A 223 9.37 -22.21 8.06
CA GLU A 223 9.98 -22.08 6.74
C GLU A 223 10.83 -23.31 6.36
N LYS A 224 11.64 -23.82 7.30
CA LYS A 224 12.37 -25.08 7.14
C LYS A 224 11.43 -26.26 6.90
N PHE A 225 10.32 -26.32 7.65
CA PHE A 225 9.30 -27.36 7.45
C PHE A 225 8.72 -27.32 6.05
N LEU A 226 8.31 -26.14 5.55
CA LEU A 226 7.81 -26.01 4.17
C LEU A 226 8.83 -26.42 3.13
N GLN A 227 10.10 -26.05 3.31
CA GLN A 227 11.16 -26.41 2.38
C GLN A 227 11.42 -27.92 2.35
N GLN A 228 11.31 -28.61 3.49
CA GLN A 228 11.52 -30.05 3.60
C GLN A 228 10.31 -30.87 3.14
N THR A 229 9.09 -30.34 3.24
CA THR A 229 7.85 -31.11 2.97
C THR A 229 7.18 -30.76 1.63
N GLY A 230 7.90 -30.17 0.68
CA GLY A 230 7.33 -29.89 -0.65
C GLY A 230 6.38 -28.70 -0.70
N GLY A 231 6.61 -27.68 0.12
CA GLY A 231 5.89 -26.40 0.07
C GLY A 231 4.56 -26.38 0.83
N ARG A 232 3.69 -25.41 0.48
CA ARG A 232 2.42 -25.17 1.18
C ARG A 232 1.36 -26.26 0.93
N GLN A 233 1.58 -27.10 -0.07
CA GLN A 233 0.69 -28.18 -0.46
C GLN A 233 1.24 -29.55 -0.05
N GLY A 234 2.37 -29.65 0.66
CA GLY A 234 2.88 -30.94 1.13
C GLY A 234 3.39 -31.85 0.00
N GLY A 235 3.73 -31.29 -1.17
CA GLY A 235 4.06 -32.04 -2.38
C GLY A 235 2.85 -32.56 -3.18
N TRP A 236 1.63 -32.24 -2.77
CA TRP A 236 0.41 -32.54 -3.54
C TRP A 236 0.17 -31.44 -4.59
N ASP A 237 -0.48 -31.80 -5.70
CA ASP A 237 -0.95 -30.80 -6.65
C ASP A 237 -2.12 -29.98 -6.08
N ASP A 238 -2.39 -28.84 -6.70
CA ASP A 238 -3.39 -27.90 -6.22
C ASP A 238 -4.82 -28.48 -6.24
N TYR A 239 -5.13 -29.39 -7.15
CA TYR A 239 -6.45 -29.98 -7.27
C TYR A 239 -6.70 -31.00 -6.14
N ASP A 240 -5.75 -31.90 -5.93
CA ASP A 240 -5.79 -32.94 -4.90
C ASP A 240 -5.79 -32.31 -3.50
N HIS A 241 -4.91 -31.33 -3.27
CA HIS A 241 -4.82 -30.61 -1.99
C HIS A 241 -6.11 -29.86 -1.66
N GLN A 242 -6.72 -29.18 -2.64
CA GLN A 242 -7.98 -28.44 -2.42
C GLN A 242 -9.14 -29.38 -2.09
N ASN A 243 -9.27 -30.51 -2.79
CA ASN A 243 -10.31 -31.50 -2.51
C ASN A 243 -10.13 -32.11 -1.12
N PHE A 244 -8.89 -32.46 -0.74
CA PHE A 244 -8.55 -32.94 0.59
C PHE A 244 -8.98 -31.94 1.69
N VAL A 245 -8.57 -30.67 1.57
CA VAL A 245 -8.92 -29.64 2.57
C VAL A 245 -10.42 -29.42 2.65
N LYS A 246 -11.14 -29.44 1.52
CA LYS A 246 -12.60 -29.28 1.45
C LYS A 246 -13.33 -30.40 2.19
N VAL A 247 -12.99 -31.65 1.94
CA VAL A 247 -13.61 -32.81 2.60
C VAL A 247 -13.24 -32.85 4.08
N ARG A 248 -11.98 -32.56 4.43
CA ARG A 248 -11.54 -32.48 5.83
C ARG A 248 -12.29 -31.43 6.63
N ASN A 249 -12.48 -30.23 6.07
CA ASN A 249 -13.22 -29.14 6.72
C ASN A 249 -14.69 -29.49 6.91
N LYS A 250 -15.31 -30.19 5.95
CA LYS A 250 -16.69 -30.70 6.06
C LYS A 250 -16.85 -31.65 7.25
N HIS A 251 -15.85 -32.50 7.51
CA HIS A 251 -15.85 -33.47 8.60
C HIS A 251 -15.19 -33.00 9.90
N LYS A 252 -14.74 -31.73 9.96
CA LYS A 252 -13.99 -31.17 11.10
C LYS A 252 -12.78 -32.02 11.51
N GLY A 253 -12.12 -32.68 10.57
CA GLY A 253 -10.97 -33.55 10.83
C GLY A 253 -11.27 -34.87 11.56
N LYS A 254 -12.54 -35.30 11.64
CA LYS A 254 -12.91 -36.60 12.21
C LYS A 254 -12.57 -37.75 11.25
N PRO A 255 -12.17 -38.94 11.72
CA PRO A 255 -11.71 -40.07 10.89
C PRO A 255 -12.65 -40.48 9.74
N ALA A 256 -13.94 -40.18 9.87
CA ALA A 256 -14.96 -40.42 8.83
C ALA A 256 -14.65 -39.73 7.48
N PHE A 257 -13.79 -38.71 7.47
CA PHE A 257 -13.39 -38.02 6.23
C PHE A 257 -12.52 -38.86 5.30
N MET A 258 -11.81 -39.88 5.83
CA MET A 258 -10.84 -40.67 5.08
C MET A 258 -11.48 -41.42 3.91
N GLY A 259 -12.68 -41.97 4.10
CA GLY A 259 -13.44 -42.64 3.04
C GLY A 259 -13.89 -41.67 1.95
N GLU A 260 -14.45 -40.51 2.35
CA GLU A 260 -14.92 -39.49 1.40
C GLU A 260 -13.75 -38.85 0.62
N VAL A 261 -12.56 -38.71 1.21
CA VAL A 261 -11.38 -38.22 0.49
C VAL A 261 -10.94 -39.20 -0.60
N LEU A 262 -10.95 -40.51 -0.31
CA LEU A 262 -10.56 -41.55 -1.27
C LEU A 262 -11.55 -41.64 -2.46
N GLU A 263 -12.84 -41.42 -2.21
CA GLU A 263 -13.84 -41.33 -3.28
C GLU A 263 -13.64 -40.12 -4.21
N ASN A 264 -13.12 -39.02 -3.68
CA ASN A 264 -12.90 -37.77 -4.43
C ASN A 264 -11.50 -37.67 -5.08
N LEU A 265 -10.56 -38.56 -4.73
CA LEU A 265 -9.19 -38.58 -5.25
C LEU A 265 -8.87 -39.93 -5.91
N PRO A 266 -9.41 -40.20 -7.11
CA PRO A 266 -9.14 -41.44 -7.83
C PRO A 266 -7.67 -41.46 -8.28
N GLY A 267 -6.84 -42.19 -7.54
CA GLY A 267 -5.40 -42.31 -7.81
C GLY A 267 -4.50 -42.19 -6.57
N ARG A 268 -5.06 -41.81 -5.40
CA ARG A 268 -4.31 -41.74 -4.14
C ARG A 268 -4.63 -42.94 -3.24
N THR A 269 -3.61 -43.43 -2.55
CA THR A 269 -3.78 -44.52 -1.58
C THR A 269 -4.23 -43.99 -0.23
N GLN A 270 -4.84 -44.85 0.59
CA GLN A 270 -5.24 -44.50 1.95
C GLN A 270 -4.03 -44.03 2.78
N GLU A 271 -2.89 -44.68 2.57
CA GLU A 271 -1.62 -44.41 3.25
C GLU A 271 -1.10 -43.00 2.90
N GLU A 272 -1.18 -42.59 1.63
CA GLU A 272 -0.81 -41.23 1.19
C GLU A 272 -1.71 -40.17 1.81
N VAL A 273 -3.03 -40.41 1.85
CA VAL A 273 -3.99 -39.50 2.50
C VAL A 273 -3.71 -39.38 4.00
N GLN A 274 -3.37 -40.48 4.68
CA GLN A 274 -3.02 -40.46 6.11
C GLN A 274 -1.72 -39.71 6.38
N GLN A 275 -0.71 -39.89 5.53
CA GLN A 275 0.55 -39.15 5.64
C GLN A 275 0.32 -37.66 5.43
N HIS A 276 -0.54 -37.30 4.47
CA HIS A 276 -0.92 -35.93 4.19
C HIS A 276 -1.74 -35.29 5.32
N GLU A 277 -2.62 -36.04 5.99
CA GLU A 277 -3.31 -35.55 7.20
C GLU A 277 -2.34 -35.27 8.34
N LYS A 278 -1.39 -36.19 8.61
CA LYS A 278 -0.37 -35.98 9.64
C LYS A 278 0.49 -34.76 9.32
N TRP A 279 0.86 -34.59 8.06
CA TRP A 279 1.55 -33.40 7.58
C TRP A 279 0.71 -32.13 7.77
N TYR A 280 -0.57 -32.16 7.38
CA TYR A 280 -1.46 -31.00 7.42
C TYR A 280 -1.75 -30.55 8.86
N GLN A 281 -1.91 -31.49 9.80
CA GLN A 281 -2.00 -31.18 11.23
C GLN A 281 -0.74 -30.46 11.74
N LYS A 282 0.44 -30.97 11.37
CA LYS A 282 1.71 -30.35 11.73
C LYS A 282 1.88 -28.97 11.08
N PHE A 283 1.45 -28.83 9.83
CA PHE A 283 1.42 -27.55 9.10
C PHE A 283 0.55 -26.51 9.84
N LEU A 284 -0.67 -26.87 10.24
CA LEU A 284 -1.57 -25.97 10.98
C LEU A 284 -0.97 -25.54 12.32
N ALA A 285 -0.42 -26.48 13.10
CA ALA A 285 0.18 -26.19 14.39
C ALA A 285 1.42 -25.29 14.29
N LEU A 286 2.21 -25.42 13.22
CA LEU A 286 3.34 -24.53 12.97
C LEU A 286 2.88 -23.16 12.43
N GLU A 287 1.83 -23.11 11.61
CA GLU A 287 1.27 -21.84 11.13
C GLU A 287 0.69 -21.01 12.27
N GLU A 288 0.02 -21.65 13.24
CA GLU A 288 -0.50 -21.00 14.45
C GLU A 288 0.62 -20.46 15.32
N ARG A 289 1.64 -21.28 15.65
CA ARG A 289 2.83 -20.84 16.40
C ARG A 289 3.56 -19.69 15.72
N LYS A 290 3.68 -19.72 14.39
CA LYS A 290 4.24 -18.60 13.61
C LYS A 290 3.42 -17.33 13.78
N LYS A 291 2.08 -17.40 13.71
CA LYS A 291 1.19 -16.24 13.89
C LYS A 291 1.33 -15.66 15.30
N GLU A 292 1.30 -16.51 16.33
CA GLU A 292 1.47 -16.09 17.73
C GLU A 292 2.83 -15.41 17.97
N SER A 293 3.90 -16.01 17.44
CA SER A 293 5.24 -15.49 17.61
C SER A 293 5.44 -14.13 16.91
N ILE A 294 4.88 -13.95 15.71
CA ILE A 294 4.86 -12.65 15.01
C ILE A 294 4.08 -11.59 15.81
N GLN A 295 2.92 -11.96 16.37
CA GLN A 295 2.12 -11.03 17.20
C GLN A 295 2.88 -10.62 18.46
N ASN A 296 3.49 -11.57 19.17
CA ASN A 296 4.30 -11.30 20.35
C ASN A 296 5.51 -10.41 20.04
N TRP A 297 6.20 -10.67 18.93
CA TRP A 297 7.31 -9.84 18.47
C TRP A 297 6.87 -8.40 18.18
N LYS A 298 5.73 -8.23 17.48
CA LYS A 298 5.17 -6.91 17.17
C LYS A 298 4.82 -6.13 18.45
N THR A 299 4.20 -6.78 19.42
CA THR A 299 3.86 -6.17 20.72
C THR A 299 5.11 -5.77 21.51
N LYS A 300 6.10 -6.66 21.61
CA LYS A 300 7.39 -6.36 22.28
C LYS A 300 8.13 -5.20 21.62
N LYS A 301 8.13 -5.14 20.29
CA LYS A 301 8.76 -4.04 19.53
C LYS A 301 8.08 -2.70 19.80
N GLN A 302 6.75 -2.69 19.88
CA GLN A 302 5.97 -1.50 20.21
C GLN A 302 6.23 -1.03 21.65
N GLN A 303 6.26 -1.94 22.62
CA GLN A 303 6.55 -1.62 24.03
C GLN A 303 7.93 -0.96 24.18
N LYS A 304 8.98 -1.52 23.55
CA LYS A 304 10.31 -0.92 23.56
C LYS A 304 10.34 0.50 22.98
N LYS A 305 9.57 0.76 21.92
CA LYS A 305 9.46 2.10 21.32
C LYS A 305 8.83 3.10 22.30
N GLU A 306 7.79 2.69 23.03
CA GLU A 306 7.13 3.53 24.04
C GLU A 306 8.03 3.78 25.26
N GLU A 307 8.80 2.80 25.70
CA GLU A 307 9.78 2.96 26.78
C GLU A 307 10.89 3.96 26.41
N ILE A 308 11.42 3.87 25.19
CA ILE A 308 12.42 4.82 24.68
C ILE A 308 11.85 6.23 24.63
N LEU A 309 10.60 6.39 24.18
CA LEU A 309 9.93 7.69 24.16
C LEU A 309 9.78 8.28 25.57
N LYS A 310 9.35 7.48 26.53
CA LYS A 310 9.22 7.88 27.95
C LYS A 310 10.56 8.27 28.57
N LEU A 311 11.65 7.57 28.22
CA LEU A 311 12.99 7.94 28.69
C LEU A 311 13.45 9.26 28.08
N LYS A 312 13.14 9.51 26.81
CA LYS A 312 13.47 10.77 26.13
C LYS A 312 12.72 11.96 26.74
N GLU A 313 11.41 11.82 27.00
CA GLU A 313 10.62 12.85 27.71
C GLU A 313 11.16 13.14 29.11
N LYS A 314 11.55 12.11 29.87
CA LYS A 314 12.16 12.30 31.20
C LYS A 314 13.48 13.04 31.11
N ALA A 315 14.33 12.73 30.13
CA ALA A 315 15.60 13.41 29.92
C ALA A 315 15.41 14.89 29.52
N GLU A 316 14.44 15.19 28.66
CA GLU A 316 14.09 16.56 28.26
C GLU A 316 13.55 17.37 29.44
N ASN A 317 12.72 16.77 30.29
CA ASN A 317 12.17 17.42 31.48
C ASN A 317 13.27 17.75 32.52
N ILE A 318 14.21 16.82 32.75
CA ILE A 318 15.38 17.07 33.62
C ILE A 318 16.27 18.19 33.06
N SER A 319 16.47 18.22 31.74
CA SER A 319 17.23 19.28 31.07
C SER A 319 16.57 20.67 31.25
N LEU A 320 15.24 20.73 31.10
CA LEU A 320 14.47 21.97 31.26
C LEU A 320 14.49 22.48 32.71
N LEU A 321 14.40 21.57 33.69
CA LEU A 321 14.54 21.89 35.11
C LEU A 321 15.94 22.45 35.43
N PHE A 322 16.99 21.89 34.84
CA PHE A 322 18.36 22.36 35.04
C PHE A 322 18.59 23.73 34.41
N HIS A 323 18.02 23.99 33.22
CA HIS A 323 18.06 25.30 32.56
C HIS A 323 17.35 26.37 33.40
N SER A 324 16.13 26.10 33.86
CA SER A 324 15.35 27.03 34.69
C SER A 324 16.07 27.38 36.00
N LYS A 325 16.67 26.39 36.68
CA LYS A 325 17.43 26.62 37.92
C LYS A 325 18.68 27.48 37.71
N ASN A 326 19.36 27.33 36.57
CA ASN A 326 20.52 28.15 36.24
C ASN A 326 20.14 29.60 35.91
N GLU A 327 19.05 29.81 35.16
CA GLU A 327 18.54 31.16 34.86
C GLU A 327 18.15 31.93 36.14
N ASP A 328 17.45 31.28 37.06
CA ASP A 328 17.05 31.90 38.34
C ASP A 328 18.26 32.26 39.21
N ASN A 329 19.27 31.38 39.24
CA ASN A 329 20.49 31.63 39.99
C ASN A 329 21.30 32.80 39.39
N GLN A 330 21.31 32.92 38.06
CA GLN A 330 21.96 34.03 37.36
C GLN A 330 21.25 35.36 37.62
N LYS A 331 19.91 35.40 37.57
CA LYS A 331 19.12 36.59 37.89
C LYS A 331 19.38 37.07 39.32
N ARG A 332 19.39 36.17 40.31
CA ARG A 332 19.70 36.50 41.71
C ARG A 332 21.09 37.12 41.87
N LYS A 333 22.10 36.56 41.21
CA LYS A 333 23.47 37.13 41.22
C LYS A 333 23.50 38.52 40.60
N GLU A 334 22.76 38.76 39.51
CA GLU A 334 22.70 40.07 38.86
C GLU A 334 22.01 41.12 39.74
N GLU A 335 20.88 40.77 40.36
CA GLU A 335 20.18 41.64 41.31
C GLU A 335 21.06 42.01 42.51
N GLN A 336 21.80 41.06 43.06
CA GLN A 336 22.73 41.32 44.16
C GLN A 336 23.85 42.28 43.75
N ARG A 337 24.39 42.14 42.53
CA ARG A 337 25.38 43.08 41.97
C ARG A 337 24.79 44.48 41.78
N LYS A 338 23.53 44.60 41.33
CA LYS A 338 22.83 45.89 41.20
C LYS A 338 22.64 46.56 42.56
N LYS A 339 22.18 45.82 43.58
CA LYS A 339 22.05 46.33 44.96
C LYS A 339 23.39 46.80 45.54
N GLN A 340 24.45 46.01 45.36
CA GLN A 340 25.79 46.40 45.81
C GLN A 340 26.29 47.68 45.13
N LYS A 341 26.08 47.84 43.81
CA LYS A 341 26.44 49.06 43.08
C LYS A 341 25.71 50.30 43.63
N LEU A 342 24.39 50.19 43.85
CA LEU A 342 23.59 51.29 44.40
C LEU A 342 24.05 51.67 45.81
N ALA A 343 24.35 50.69 46.66
CA ALA A 343 24.87 50.93 48.01
C ALA A 343 26.24 51.66 47.98
N VAL A 344 27.14 51.25 47.09
CA VAL A 344 28.45 51.91 46.90
C VAL A 344 28.28 53.35 46.40
N GLU A 345 27.35 53.60 45.49
CA GLU A 345 27.07 54.95 44.98
C GLU A 345 26.48 55.85 46.07
N ALA A 346 25.51 55.35 46.84
CA ALA A 346 24.92 56.07 47.97
C ALA A 346 25.97 56.40 49.03
N TRP A 347 26.84 55.44 49.37
CA TRP A 347 27.95 55.67 50.30
C TRP A 347 28.93 56.74 49.80
N LYS A 348 29.27 56.74 48.51
CA LYS A 348 30.10 57.78 47.89
C LYS A 348 29.45 59.17 47.97
N LYS A 349 28.14 59.28 47.69
CA LYS A 349 27.39 60.55 47.80
C LYS A 349 27.37 61.05 49.25
N GLN A 350 27.09 60.17 50.21
CA GLN A 350 27.08 60.53 51.62
C GLN A 350 28.46 60.98 52.12
N LYS A 351 29.54 60.29 51.72
CA LYS A 351 30.90 60.71 52.06
C LYS A 351 31.31 62.03 51.41
N SER A 352 30.83 62.32 50.20
CA SER A 352 31.05 63.62 49.56
C SER A 352 30.34 64.74 50.31
N LEU A 353 29.08 64.51 50.72
CA LEU A 353 28.29 65.47 51.49
C LEU A 353 28.91 65.74 52.87
N GLU A 354 29.35 64.68 53.58
CA GLU A 354 30.05 64.80 54.87
C GLU A 354 31.34 65.64 54.74
N ARG A 355 32.14 65.43 53.69
CA ARG A 355 33.34 66.26 53.43
C ARG A 355 32.98 67.72 53.15
N SER A 356 31.90 67.97 52.39
CA SER A 356 31.44 69.32 52.09
C SER A 356 31.00 70.06 53.37
N MET A 357 30.20 69.40 54.23
CA MET A 357 29.77 69.96 55.51
C MET A 357 30.95 70.23 56.46
N ARG A 358 31.95 69.33 56.53
CA ARG A 358 33.16 69.60 57.32
C ARG A 358 33.92 70.83 56.85
N ARG A 359 34.08 71.01 55.53
CA ARG A 359 34.72 72.20 54.96
C ARG A 359 33.93 73.47 55.25
N ALA A 360 32.60 73.44 55.08
CA ALA A 360 31.74 74.58 55.40
C ALA A 360 31.77 74.93 56.90
N SER A 361 31.89 73.93 57.78
CA SER A 361 32.04 74.16 59.22
C SER A 361 33.39 74.77 59.57
N GLN A 362 34.48 74.34 58.92
CA GLN A 362 35.81 74.94 59.09
C GLN A 362 35.82 76.41 58.66
N VAL A 363 35.22 76.73 57.50
CA VAL A 363 35.10 78.11 57.02
C VAL A 363 34.29 78.97 57.99
N ARG A 364 33.16 78.47 58.52
CA ARG A 364 32.37 79.22 59.53
C ARG A 364 33.13 79.44 60.84
N GLU A 365 33.90 78.46 61.30
CA GLU A 365 34.72 78.59 62.52
C GLU A 365 35.90 79.57 62.31
N GLU A 366 36.45 79.64 61.09
CA GLU A 366 37.44 80.66 60.72
C GLU A 366 36.81 82.06 60.66
N GLU A 367 35.63 82.21 60.04
CA GLU A 367 34.89 83.49 60.00
C GLU A 367 34.46 83.99 61.38
N GLU A 368 34.15 83.09 62.33
CA GLU A 368 33.76 83.43 63.71
C GLU A 368 34.97 83.77 64.60
N LYS A 369 36.18 83.30 64.25
CA LYS A 369 37.44 83.71 64.90
C LYS A 369 37.99 85.04 64.39
N GLU A 370 37.54 85.49 63.21
CA GLU A 370 37.97 86.73 62.57
C GLU A 370 37.02 87.92 62.86
N LYS A 371 35.88 87.67 63.53
CA LYS A 371 35.00 88.67 64.16
C LYS A 371 35.35 88.86 65.63
#